data_AF-A0A3D3FYG0-F1
#
_entry.id   AF-A0A3D3FYG0-F1
#
_cell.length_a   1.000
_cell.length_b   1.000
_cell.length_c   1.000
_cell.angle_alpha   90.00
_cell.angle_beta   90.00
_cell.angle_gamma   90.00
#
_symmetry.space_group_name_H-M   'P 1'
#
loop_
_entity.id
_entity.type
_entity.pdbx_description
1 polymer ?
#
loop_
_entity_poly.entity_id
_entity_poly.type
_entity_poly.pdbx_seq_one_letter_code
_entity_poly.pdbx_strand_id
1 'polypeptide(L)'
;NQLLYGLYEGRKQKAQDWLMVEGYMDVIALQQYGISGAVATLGTASNTEHLNILFRQNNRITIAFDGDAAGQKAARRTLEIA
;
A
#
# COMPACT_ATOMS: atom_id res chain seq x y z
N ASN A 1 5.15 1.16 15.89
CA ASN A 1 5.80 0.31 14.88
C ASN A 1 4.90 0.34 13.64
N GLN A 2 5.28 1.05 12.60
CA GLN A 2 4.43 1.22 11.42
C GLN A 2 4.97 0.37 10.29
N LEU A 3 4.30 -0.77 10.05
CA LEU A 3 4.81 -1.82 9.18
C LEU A 3 3.92 -1.94 7.95
N LEU A 4 4.52 -1.75 6.78
CA LEU A 4 3.92 -2.06 5.49
C LEU A 4 4.45 -3.42 5.03
N TYR A 5 3.56 -4.40 4.98
CA TYR A 5 3.89 -5.70 4.40
C TYR A 5 4.20 -5.53 2.91
N GLY A 6 5.23 -6.23 2.40
CA GLY A 6 5.69 -6.11 1.00
C GLY A 6 6.69 -4.99 0.73
N LEU A 7 6.89 -4.04 1.66
CA LEU A 7 7.80 -2.91 1.47
C LEU A 7 9.26 -3.35 1.30
N TYR A 8 9.70 -4.33 2.07
CA TYR A 8 11.07 -4.85 2.01
C TYR A 8 11.34 -5.53 0.66
N GLU A 9 10.41 -6.37 0.23
CA GLU A 9 10.43 -7.12 -1.01
C GLU A 9 10.44 -6.18 -2.22
N GLY A 10 9.56 -5.17 -2.23
CA GLY A 10 9.50 -4.15 -3.27
C GLY A 10 10.78 -3.33 -3.39
N ARG A 11 11.39 -2.95 -2.25
CA ARG A 11 12.70 -2.28 -2.23
C ARG A 11 13.81 -3.16 -2.80
N LYS A 12 13.86 -4.43 -2.37
CA LYS A 12 14.87 -5.39 -2.85
C LYS A 12 14.77 -5.61 -4.35
N GLN A 13 13.55 -5.61 -4.90
CA GLN A 13 13.26 -5.75 -6.32
C GLN A 13 13.35 -4.42 -7.10
N LYS A 14 13.64 -3.30 -6.42
CA LYS A 14 13.68 -1.96 -7.02
C LYS A 14 12.39 -1.63 -7.78
N ALA A 15 11.24 -1.94 -7.17
CA ALA A 15 9.93 -1.65 -7.73
C ALA A 15 9.85 -0.17 -8.15
N GLN A 16 9.39 0.05 -9.38
CA GLN A 16 9.21 1.40 -9.91
C GLN A 16 7.85 1.95 -9.51
N ASP A 17 6.78 1.18 -9.68
CA ASP A 17 5.42 1.58 -9.25
C ASP A 17 5.07 0.96 -7.89
N TRP A 18 4.29 1.70 -7.10
CA TRP A 18 3.87 1.30 -5.76
C TRP A 18 2.33 1.27 -5.67
N LEU A 19 1.81 0.14 -5.18
CA LEU A 19 0.38 -0.14 -5.06
C LEU A 19 0.05 -0.51 -3.62
N MET A 20 -0.78 0.30 -2.97
CA MET A 20 -1.30 0.02 -1.64
C MET A 20 -2.64 -0.71 -1.72
N VAL A 21 -2.74 -1.87 -1.08
CA VAL A 21 -3.94 -2.71 -0.98
C VAL A 21 -4.32 -2.95 0.48
N GLU A 22 -5.52 -3.49 0.73
CA GLU A 22 -6.02 -3.70 2.10
C GLU A 22 -5.36 -4.89 2.80
N GLY A 23 -5.23 -6.03 2.11
CA GLY A 23 -4.77 -7.28 2.69
C GLY A 23 -3.35 -7.67 2.29
N TYR A 24 -2.63 -8.32 3.21
CA TYR A 24 -1.33 -8.93 2.88
C TYR A 24 -1.48 -10.10 1.88
N MET A 25 -2.65 -10.76 1.85
CA MET A 25 -2.94 -11.81 0.86
C MET A 25 -2.96 -11.25 -0.56
N ASP A 26 -3.49 -10.04 -0.74
CA ASP A 26 -3.49 -9.35 -2.03
C ASP A 26 -2.05 -9.05 -2.46
N VAL A 27 -1.20 -8.60 -1.53
CA VAL A 27 0.24 -8.39 -1.79
C VAL A 27 0.92 -9.66 -2.27
N ILE A 28 0.67 -10.80 -1.60
CA ILE A 28 1.25 -12.10 -2.00
C ILE A 28 0.82 -12.45 -3.41
N ALA A 29 -0.47 -12.35 -3.72
CA ALA A 29 -0.99 -12.64 -5.06
C ALA A 29 -0.38 -11.69 -6.11
N LEU A 30 -0.41 -10.39 -5.87
CA LEU A 30 0.12 -9.37 -6.78
C LEU A 30 1.61 -9.59 -7.08
N GLN A 31 2.42 -9.92 -6.06
CA GLN A 31 3.83 -10.23 -6.25
C GLN A 31 4.05 -11.50 -7.08
N GLN A 32 3.21 -12.53 -6.92
CA GLN A 32 3.27 -13.74 -7.76
C GLN A 32 2.98 -13.43 -9.24
N TYR A 33 2.21 -12.39 -9.52
CA TYR A 33 1.93 -11.88 -10.87
C TYR A 33 2.86 -10.74 -11.32
N GLY A 34 3.98 -10.52 -10.61
CA GLY A 34 5.03 -9.57 -11.02
C GLY A 34 4.82 -8.12 -10.57
N ILE A 35 3.80 -7.83 -9.77
CA ILE A 35 3.57 -6.51 -9.17
C ILE A 35 4.39 -6.43 -7.88
N SER A 36 5.69 -6.21 -8.03
CA SER A 36 6.67 -6.25 -6.94
C SER A 36 6.52 -5.12 -5.92
N GLY A 37 5.92 -3.99 -6.30
CA GLY A 37 5.67 -2.83 -5.43
C GLY A 37 4.34 -2.85 -4.68
N ALA A 38 3.67 -4.00 -4.61
CA ALA A 38 2.46 -4.16 -3.82
C ALA A 38 2.77 -4.12 -2.31
N VAL A 39 1.98 -3.36 -1.55
CA VAL A 39 2.10 -3.21 -0.09
C VAL A 39 0.75 -3.17 0.61
N ALA A 40 0.70 -3.61 1.87
CA ALA A 40 -0.52 -3.56 2.69
C ALA A 40 -0.22 -3.20 4.14
N THR A 41 -1.22 -2.63 4.82
CA THR A 41 -1.20 -2.44 6.27
C THR A 41 -1.62 -3.73 6.98
N LEU A 42 -0.88 -4.15 8.01
CA LEU A 42 -1.24 -5.34 8.78
C LEU A 42 -2.28 -5.02 9.85
N GLY A 43 -3.57 -5.04 9.47
CA GLY A 43 -4.70 -4.96 10.41
C GLY A 43 -4.86 -3.61 11.13
N THR A 44 -4.26 -2.55 10.59
CA THR A 44 -4.36 -1.19 11.14
C THR A 44 -4.81 -0.23 10.06
N ALA A 45 -5.58 0.80 10.44
CA ALA A 45 -5.97 1.84 9.50
C ALA A 45 -4.74 2.55 8.93
N SER A 46 -4.72 2.75 7.61
CA SER A 46 -3.75 3.60 6.93
C SER A 46 -3.67 4.97 7.58
N ASN A 47 -2.45 5.44 7.82
CA ASN A 47 -2.17 6.74 8.43
C ASN A 47 -1.12 7.50 7.61
N THR A 48 -0.91 8.78 7.93
CA THR A 48 -0.03 9.69 7.17
C THR A 48 1.39 9.18 7.06
N GLU A 49 1.89 8.48 8.08
CA GLU A 49 3.26 8.03 8.11
C GLU A 49 3.49 6.80 7.20
N HIS A 50 2.47 5.95 6.98
CA HIS A 50 2.50 4.95 5.91
C HIS A 50 2.65 5.60 4.52
N LEU A 51 1.92 6.69 4.26
CA LEU A 51 2.05 7.43 3.00
C LEU A 51 3.42 8.08 2.88
N ASN A 52 3.94 8.71 3.95
CA ASN A 52 5.28 9.30 3.96
C ASN A 52 6.36 8.26 3.61
N ILE A 53 6.23 7.03 4.13
CA ILE A 53 7.15 5.93 3.79
C ILE A 53 7.13 5.64 2.29
N LEU A 54 5.95 5.58 1.69
CA LEU A 54 5.76 5.28 0.27
C LEU A 54 6.18 6.44 -0.63
N PHE A 55 5.88 7.69 -0.27
CA PHE A 55 6.32 8.88 -1.00
C PHE A 55 7.84 9.06 -1.02
N ARG A 56 8.56 8.50 -0.03
CA ARG A 56 10.03 8.39 -0.10
C ARG A 56 10.53 7.39 -1.16
N GLN A 57 9.68 6.47 -1.63
CA GLN A 57 10.03 5.50 -2.68
C GLN A 57 9.65 6.00 -4.08
N ASN A 58 8.47 6.62 -4.22
CA ASN A 58 7.99 7.18 -5.47
C ASN A 58 7.04 8.36 -5.22
N ASN A 59 7.07 9.39 -6.07
CA ASN A 59 6.17 10.54 -6.00
C ASN A 59 4.72 10.23 -6.42
N ARG A 60 4.47 9.06 -7.01
CA ARG A 60 3.16 8.57 -7.43
C ARG A 60 2.88 7.23 -6.77
N ILE A 61 1.81 7.18 -5.98
CA ILE A 61 1.33 5.97 -5.30
C ILE A 61 -0.08 5.66 -5.79
N THR A 62 -0.33 4.39 -6.14
CA THR A 62 -1.69 3.91 -6.45
C THR A 62 -2.28 3.25 -5.22
N ILE A 63 -3.56 3.50 -4.96
CA ILE A 63 -4.28 2.91 -3.82
C ILE A 63 -5.48 2.16 -4.38
N ALA A 64 -5.60 0.88 -4.04
CA ALA A 64 -6.70 0.01 -4.42
C ALA A 64 -7.27 -0.65 -3.16
N PHE A 65 -8.33 -0.05 -2.64
CA PHE A 65 -9.11 -0.56 -1.52
C PHE A 65 -10.38 -1.24 -2.02
N ASP A 66 -11.00 -2.04 -1.15
CA ASP A 66 -12.20 -2.78 -1.46
C ASP A 66 -13.34 -1.82 -1.79
N GLY A 67 -14.21 -2.24 -2.70
CA GLY A 67 -15.32 -1.41 -3.20
C GLY A 67 -16.44 -1.19 -2.19
N ASP A 68 -16.32 -1.73 -0.97
CA ASP A 68 -17.34 -1.63 0.07
C ASP A 68 -17.32 -0.27 0.80
N ALA A 69 -18.26 -0.08 1.72
CA ALA A 69 -18.37 1.17 2.46
C ALA A 69 -17.13 1.47 3.34
N ALA A 70 -16.45 0.44 3.82
CA ALA A 70 -15.26 0.58 4.66
C ALA A 70 -14.05 0.99 3.79
N GLY A 71 -13.83 0.32 2.67
CA GLY A 71 -12.75 0.65 1.73
C GLY A 71 -12.92 2.03 1.11
N GLN A 72 -14.15 2.44 0.75
CA GLN A 72 -14.44 3.81 0.29
C GLN A 72 -14.14 4.87 1.36
N LYS A 73 -14.47 4.61 2.63
CA LYS A 73 -14.15 5.51 3.75
C LYS A 73 -12.64 5.58 3.98
N ALA A 74 -11.95 4.44 3.91
CA ALA A 74 -10.50 4.37 4.02
C ALA A 74 -9.83 5.19 2.90
N ALA A 75 -10.27 5.04 1.65
CA ALA A 75 -9.74 5.77 0.50
C ALA A 75 -9.90 7.28 0.68
N ARG A 76 -11.09 7.74 1.08
CA ARG A 76 -11.35 9.17 1.38
C ARG A 76 -10.44 9.70 2.47
N ARG A 77 -10.31 8.98 3.58
CA ARG A 77 -9.40 9.36 4.67
C ARG A 77 -7.96 9.44 4.19
N THR A 78 -7.54 8.50 3.34
CA THR A 78 -6.19 8.50 2.78
C THR A 78 -5.94 9.69 1.86
N LEU A 79 -6.95 10.15 1.12
CA LEU A 79 -6.89 11.39 0.34
C LEU A 79 -6.83 12.65 1.22
N GLU A 80 -7.48 12.68 2.37
CA GLU A 80 -7.45 13.83 3.29
C GLU A 80 -6.09 14.02 3.98
N ILE A 81 -5.29 12.95 4.08
CA ILE A 81 -3.99 12.97 4.77
C ILE A 81 -2.79 12.97 3.82
N ALA A 82 -3.02 12.84 2.51
CA ALA A 82 -2.00 12.86 1.46
C ALA A 82 -1.71 14.31 1.02
#